data_AF-A0AAU5H6F4-F1
#
_entry.id   AF-A0AAU5H6F4-F1
#
_cell.length_a   1.000
_cell.length_b   1.000
_cell.length_c   1.000
_cell.angle_alpha   90.00
_cell.angle_beta   90.00
_cell.angle_gamma   90.00
#
_symmetry.space_group_name_H-M   'P 1'
#
loop_
_entity.id
_entity.type
_entity.pdbx_description
1 polymer ?
#
loop_
_entity_poly.entity_id
_entity_poly.type
_entity_poly.pdbx_seq_one_letter_code
_entity_poly.pdbx_strand_id
1 'polypeptide(L)'
;MAAKRFSISTTPEMHALIKEHAENAGLDVSAYLVAAAIQQITHDVHVRAVFADLDSAINDLEGRAAALPPEPAGATPALTEQERREVDEIAALISGASGDTGRQGHAA
;
A
#
# COMPACT_ATOMS: atom_id res chain seq x y z
N MET A 1 0.12 -23.42 32.29
CA MET A 1 0.17 -23.91 30.88
C MET A 1 1.63 -23.93 30.45
N ALA A 2 2.08 -24.94 29.71
CA ALA A 2 3.48 -25.04 29.30
C ALA A 2 3.82 -24.02 28.20
N ALA A 3 5.02 -23.44 28.24
CA ALA A 3 5.51 -22.56 27.19
C ALA A 3 5.64 -23.35 25.87
N LYS A 4 5.06 -22.82 24.79
CA LYS A 4 5.23 -23.38 23.44
C LYS A 4 6.50 -22.79 22.80
N ARG A 5 7.29 -23.65 22.15
CA ARG A 5 8.57 -23.27 21.54
C ARG A 5 8.43 -23.18 20.03
N PHE A 6 9.03 -22.15 19.45
CA PHE A 6 9.25 -22.03 18.01
C PHE A 6 10.72 -22.28 17.70
N SER A 7 10.99 -22.93 16.57
CA SER A 7 12.34 -23.02 15.99
C SER A 7 12.33 -22.26 14.68
N ILE A 8 13.21 -21.28 14.56
CA ILE A 8 13.25 -20.36 13.42
C ILE A 8 14.68 -20.37 12.90
N SER A 9 14.83 -20.60 11.60
CA SER A 9 16.10 -20.47 10.90
C SER A 9 16.16 -19.09 10.24
N THR A 10 17.34 -18.49 10.22
CA THR A 10 17.60 -17.21 9.56
C THR A 10 18.99 -17.21 8.95
N THR A 11 19.30 -16.24 8.10
CA THR A 11 20.65 -16.10 7.55
C THR A 11 21.64 -15.65 8.65
N PRO A 12 22.94 -15.96 8.50
CA PRO A 12 23.95 -15.55 9.47
C PRO A 12 23.99 -14.03 9.70
N GLU A 13 23.79 -13.23 8.65
CA GLU A 13 23.80 -11.77 8.70
C GLU A 13 22.65 -11.26 9.56
N MET A 14 21.44 -11.78 9.33
CA MET A 14 20.26 -11.41 10.09
C MET A 14 20.36 -11.89 11.54
N HIS A 15 20.93 -13.08 11.79
CA HIS A 15 21.19 -13.55 13.15
C HIS A 15 22.13 -12.60 13.92
N ALA A 16 23.22 -12.14 13.28
CA ALA A 16 24.15 -11.20 13.88
C ALA A 16 23.47 -9.86 14.20
N LEU A 17 22.67 -9.34 13.27
CA LEU A 17 21.93 -8.09 13.45
C LEU A 17 20.93 -8.19 14.62
N ILE A 18 20.12 -9.26 14.67
CA ILE A 18 19.17 -9.48 15.77
C ILE A 18 19.89 -9.54 17.11
N LYS A 19 21.04 -10.23 17.15
CA LYS A 19 21.83 -10.36 18.38
C LYS A 19 22.35 -9.00 18.85
N GLU A 20 22.92 -8.20 17.96
CA GLU A 20 23.40 -6.84 18.26
C GLU A 20 22.27 -5.95 18.82
N HIS A 21 21.11 -5.97 18.17
CA HIS A 21 19.96 -5.18 18.63
C HIS A 21 19.42 -5.65 19.98
N ALA A 22 19.37 -6.96 20.23
CA ALA A 22 18.98 -7.50 21.53
C ALA A 22 19.95 -7.06 22.64
N GLU A 23 21.26 -7.14 22.38
CA GLU A 23 22.30 -6.70 23.30
C GLU A 23 22.21 -5.20 23.59
N ASN A 24 22.02 -4.36 22.57
CA ASN A 24 21.82 -2.92 22.71
C ASN A 24 20.57 -2.57 23.52
N ALA A 25 19.53 -3.41 23.46
CA ALA A 25 18.32 -3.28 24.26
C ALA A 25 18.45 -3.87 25.68
N GLY A 26 19.58 -4.50 26.01
CA GLY A 26 19.77 -5.20 27.29
C GLY A 26 18.92 -6.46 27.43
N LEU A 27 18.53 -7.08 26.31
CA LEU A 27 17.65 -8.24 26.25
C LEU A 27 18.37 -9.46 25.67
N ASP A 28 17.94 -10.66 26.07
CA ASP A 28 18.31 -11.86 25.32
C ASP A 28 17.57 -11.92 23.98
N VAL A 29 18.14 -12.65 23.01
CA VAL A 29 17.57 -12.75 21.65
C VAL A 29 16.12 -13.24 21.66
N SER A 30 15.78 -14.20 22.53
CA SER A 30 14.42 -14.73 22.59
C SER A 30 13.43 -13.71 23.15
N ALA A 31 13.80 -12.98 24.22
CA ALA A 31 13.01 -11.91 24.78
C ALA A 31 12.84 -10.75 23.80
N TYR A 32 13.91 -10.37 23.09
CA TYR A 32 13.88 -9.35 22.05
C TYR A 32 12.91 -9.73 20.91
N LEU A 33 13.00 -10.96 20.41
CA LEU A 33 12.09 -11.45 19.35
C LEU A 33 10.63 -11.53 19.81
N VAL A 34 10.38 -11.94 21.05
CA VAL A 34 9.02 -11.95 21.61
C VAL A 34 8.47 -10.52 21.73
N ALA A 35 9.27 -9.58 22.22
CA ALA A 35 8.85 -8.17 22.33
C ALA A 35 8.56 -7.56 20.95
N ALA A 36 9.43 -7.80 19.96
CA ALA A 36 9.22 -7.36 18.59
C ALA A 36 7.95 -7.97 17.97
N ALA A 37 7.69 -9.27 18.20
CA ALA A 37 6.47 -9.91 17.74
C ALA A 37 5.21 -9.30 18.37
N ILE A 38 5.23 -9.00 19.68
CA ILE A 38 4.12 -8.32 20.36
C ILE A 38 3.89 -6.93 19.78
N GLN A 39 4.97 -6.17 19.52
CA GLN A 39 4.87 -4.84 18.91
C GLN A 39 4.26 -4.93 17.51
N GLN A 40 4.69 -5.89 16.69
CA GLN A 40 4.14 -6.11 15.36
C GLN A 40 2.65 -6.48 15.41
N ILE A 41 2.26 -7.42 16.29
CA ILE A 41 0.85 -7.80 16.47
C ILE A 41 0.01 -6.59 16.89
N THR A 42 0.52 -5.78 17.83
CA THR A 42 -0.18 -4.59 18.30
C THR A 42 -0.34 -3.57 17.18
N HIS A 43 0.70 -3.37 16.38
CA HIS A 43 0.63 -2.50 15.21
C HIS A 43 -0.39 -2.99 14.19
N ASP A 44 -0.37 -4.27 13.84
CA ASP A 44 -1.28 -4.88 12.87
C ASP A 44 -2.74 -4.80 13.35
N VAL A 45 -2.99 -5.06 14.64
CA VAL A 45 -4.33 -4.92 15.25
C VAL A 45 -4.79 -3.46 15.18
N HIS A 46 -3.91 -2.52 15.50
CA HIS A 46 -4.25 -1.10 15.45
C HIS A 46 -4.59 -0.65 14.02
N VAL A 47 -3.75 -1.02 13.04
CA VAL A 47 -4.00 -0.73 11.62
C VAL A 47 -5.34 -1.31 11.17
N ARG A 48 -5.60 -2.59 11.45
CA ARG A 48 -6.87 -3.22 11.12
C ARG A 48 -8.06 -2.51 11.77
N ALA A 49 -7.94 -2.09 13.03
CA ALA A 49 -9.01 -1.39 13.72
C ALA A 49 -9.30 -0.01 13.09
N VAL A 50 -8.27 0.72 12.65
CA VAL A 50 -8.43 2.03 11.98
C VAL A 50 -9.19 1.91 10.67
N PHE A 51 -8.99 0.82 9.91
CA PHE A 51 -9.63 0.63 8.61
C PHE A 51 -10.92 -0.21 8.65
N ALA A 52 -11.30 -0.76 9.80
CA ALA A 52 -12.46 -1.65 9.92
C ALA A 52 -13.78 -1.01 9.45
N ASP A 53 -14.01 0.26 9.79
CA ASP A 53 -15.22 0.98 9.37
C ASP A 53 -15.25 1.22 7.86
N LEU A 54 -14.09 1.51 7.27
CA LEU A 54 -13.95 1.70 5.82
C LEU A 54 -14.18 0.39 5.08
N ASP A 55 -13.55 -0.70 5.54
CA ASP A 55 -13.75 -2.04 4.98
C ASP A 55 -15.22 -2.46 5.09
N SER A 56 -15.91 -2.14 6.19
CA SER A 56 -17.34 -2.39 6.33
C SER A 56 -18.17 -1.58 5.33
N ALA A 57 -17.84 -0.31 5.12
CA ALA A 57 -18.53 0.53 4.14
C ALA A 57 -18.31 0.05 2.70
N ILE A 58 -17.08 -0.36 2.37
CA ILE A 58 -16.74 -0.96 1.07
C ILE A 58 -17.55 -2.25 0.87
N ASN A 59 -17.55 -3.15 1.84
CA ASN A 59 -18.30 -4.40 1.75
C ASN A 59 -19.82 -4.18 1.58
N ASP A 60 -20.41 -3.19 2.28
CA ASP A 60 -21.82 -2.83 2.08
C ASP A 60 -22.07 -2.31 0.66
N LEU A 61 -21.22 -1.39 0.19
CA LEU A 61 -21.33 -0.81 -1.14
C LEU A 61 -21.14 -1.86 -2.24
N GLU A 62 -20.15 -2.75 -2.12
CA GLU A 62 -19.92 -3.85 -3.04
C GLU A 62 -21.09 -4.84 -3.03
N GLY A 63 -21.64 -5.16 -1.86
CA GLY A 63 -22.83 -6.00 -1.74
C GLY A 63 -24.05 -5.38 -2.43
N ARG A 64 -24.25 -4.07 -2.26
CA ARG A 64 -25.32 -3.32 -2.95
C ARG A 64 -25.09 -3.24 -4.45
N ALA A 65 -23.86 -3.00 -4.89
CA ALA A 65 -23.50 -2.96 -6.30
C ALA A 65 -23.69 -4.31 -6.98
N ALA A 66 -23.31 -5.41 -6.32
CA ALA A 66 -23.54 -6.76 -6.81
C ALA A 66 -25.03 -7.13 -6.93
N ALA A 67 -25.90 -6.45 -6.16
CA ALA A 67 -27.35 -6.61 -6.22
C ALA A 67 -28.01 -5.76 -7.33
N LEU A 68 -27.28 -4.82 -7.94
CA LEU A 68 -27.81 -4.05 -9.08
C LEU A 68 -27.92 -4.96 -10.31
N PRO A 69 -28.93 -4.73 -11.17
CA PRO A 69 -28.96 -5.37 -12.48
C PRO A 69 -27.67 -5.09 -13.23
N PRO A 70 -27.14 -6.04 -14.03
CA PRO A 70 -26.02 -5.75 -14.91
C PRO A 70 -26.36 -4.55 -15.77
N GLU A 71 -25.48 -3.55 -15.75
CA GLU A 71 -25.58 -2.38 -16.61
C GLU A 71 -25.78 -2.84 -18.06
N PRO A 72 -26.75 -2.28 -18.81
CA PRO A 72 -26.96 -2.67 -20.18
C PRO A 72 -25.65 -2.48 -20.96
N ALA A 73 -25.31 -3.44 -21.81
CA ALA A 73 -24.09 -3.36 -22.61
C ALA A 73 -24.06 -2.05 -23.41
N GLY A 74 -23.07 -1.18 -23.13
CA GLY A 74 -22.94 0.15 -23.71
C GLY A 74 -23.48 1.31 -22.88
N ALA A 75 -23.88 1.08 -21.63
CA ALA A 75 -24.40 2.12 -20.72
C ALA A 75 -23.34 3.08 -20.18
N THR A 76 -22.04 2.82 -20.41
CA THR A 76 -20.99 3.79 -20.08
C THR A 76 -21.26 5.05 -20.90
N PRO A 77 -21.61 6.19 -20.28
CA PRO A 77 -21.85 7.40 -21.04
C PRO A 77 -20.57 7.74 -21.79
N ALA A 78 -20.70 7.96 -23.10
CA ALA A 78 -19.59 8.49 -23.87
C ALA A 78 -19.15 9.80 -23.21
N LEU A 79 -17.85 9.91 -22.93
CA LEU A 79 -17.27 11.16 -22.42
C LEU A 79 -17.76 12.32 -23.29
N THR A 80 -18.16 13.39 -22.65
CA THR A 80 -18.42 14.64 -23.35
C THR A 80 -17.14 15.09 -24.05
N GLU A 81 -17.29 15.95 -25.05
CA GLU A 81 -16.14 16.52 -25.76
C GLU A 81 -15.19 17.27 -24.81
N GLN A 82 -15.74 17.87 -23.75
CA GLN A 82 -14.96 18.55 -22.73
C GLN A 82 -14.16 17.55 -21.89
N GLU A 83 -14.80 16.50 -21.38
CA GLU A 83 -14.12 15.47 -20.58
C GLU A 83 -13.06 14.71 -21.39
N ARG A 84 -13.29 14.47 -22.69
CA ARG A 84 -12.26 13.88 -23.57
C ARG A 84 -11.02 14.74 -23.65
N ARG A 85 -11.18 16.06 -23.84
CA ARG A 85 -10.06 17.00 -23.89
C ARG A 85 -9.29 17.02 -22.57
N GLU A 86 -9.99 17.03 -21.45
CA GLU A 86 -9.36 16.99 -20.12
C GLU A 86 -8.56 15.69 -19.90
N VAL A 87 -9.10 14.54 -20.31
CA VAL A 87 -8.38 13.25 -20.28
C VAL A 87 -7.16 13.27 -21.20
N ASP A 88 -7.28 13.80 -22.41
CA ASP A 88 -6.19 13.90 -23.38
C ASP A 88 -5.07 14.84 -22.89
N GLU A 89 -5.42 15.96 -22.25
CA GLU A 89 -4.47 16.89 -21.64
C GLU A 89 -3.70 16.23 -20.48
N ILE A 90 -4.40 15.52 -19.59
CA ILE A 90 -3.76 14.77 -18.49
C ILE A 90 -2.87 13.65 -19.04
N ALA A 91 -3.33 12.93 -20.08
CA ALA A 91 -2.55 11.89 -20.73
C ALA A 91 -1.28 12.45 -21.39
N ALA A 92 -1.36 13.64 -22.00
CA ALA A 92 -0.22 14.34 -22.58
C ALA A 92 0.79 14.78 -21.50
N LEU A 93 0.32 15.25 -20.35
CA LEU A 93 1.16 15.60 -19.19
C LEU A 93 1.90 14.38 -18.64
N ILE A 94 1.20 13.26 -18.43
CA ILE A 94 1.79 12.00 -17.94
C ILE A 94 2.80 11.43 -18.94
N SER A 95 2.50 11.53 -20.24
CA SER A 95 3.37 11.03 -21.31
C SER A 95 4.54 11.97 -21.64
N GLY A 96 4.64 13.13 -20.97
CA GLY A 96 5.70 14.12 -21.22
C GLY A 96 5.61 14.81 -22.58
N ALA A 97 4.45 14.79 -23.25
CA ALA A 97 4.26 15.38 -24.58
C ALA A 97 4.12 16.92 -24.53
N SER A 98 3.94 17.51 -23.35
CA SER A 98 3.88 18.95 -23.17
C SER A 98 5.27 19.53 -22.86
N GLY A 99 6.09 19.74 -23.90
CA GLY A 99 7.29 20.57 -23.77
C GLY A 99 8.42 20.38 -24.77
N ASP A 100 8.17 20.61 -26.07
CA ASP A 100 9.23 21.10 -26.96
C ASP A 100 8.73 22.29 -27.78
N THR A 101 8.60 23.43 -27.11
CA THR A 101 8.53 24.73 -27.77
C THR A 101 9.63 25.62 -27.23
N GLY A 102 10.76 25.63 -27.93
CA GLY A 102 11.49 26.88 -28.17
C GLY A 102 12.74 27.14 -27.33
N ARG A 103 13.76 26.29 -27.42
CA ARG A 103 15.15 26.75 -27.25
C ARG A 103 15.68 27.20 -28.62
N GLN A 104 15.26 28.38 -29.09
CA GLN A 104 15.97 29.06 -30.18
C GLN A 104 17.32 29.55 -29.62
N GLY A 105 18.38 28.85 -29.99
CA GLY A 105 19.76 29.29 -29.76
C GLY A 105 20.02 30.58 -30.51
N HIS A 106 20.36 31.63 -29.76
CA HIS A 106 20.95 32.85 -30.29
C HIS A 106 22.37 32.52 -30.79
N ALA A 107 22.56 32.50 -32.11
CA ALA A 107 23.86 32.41 -32.74
C ALA A 107 24.57 33.77 -32.65
N ALA A 108 25.82 33.75 -32.17
CA ALA A 108 26.80 34.82 -32.32
C ALA A 108 27.62 34.61 -33.61
#